data_AF-A0A0U2U8K0-F1
#
_entry.id   AF-A0A0U2U8K0-F1
#
_cell.length_a   1.000
_cell.length_b   1.000
_cell.length_c   1.000
_cell.angle_alpha   90.00
_cell.angle_beta   90.00
_cell.angle_gamma   90.00
#
_symmetry.space_group_name_H-M   'P 1'
#
loop_
_entity.id
_entity.type
_entity.pdbx_description
1 polymer ?
#
loop_
_entity_poly.entity_id
_entity_poly.type
_entity_poly.pdbx_seq_one_letter_code
_entity_poly.pdbx_strand_id
1 'polypeptide(L)'
;DDPKLYHYALFSDNVLAAAVVVNSTITRAKDPSKHVFHVVTDRLNYAAMRMWFLANPVGQATIQVQNVEEFTWLNSSYSPVLRQLGSRSMIDYYFK
;
A
#
# COMPACT_ATOMS: atom_id res chain seq x y z
N ASP A 1 -5.06 15.49 -0.51
CA ASP A 1 -5.92 14.60 0.30
C ASP A 1 -6.82 15.39 1.22
N ASP A 2 -8.09 14.96 1.34
CA ASP A 2 -9.06 15.52 2.30
C ASP A 2 -8.93 14.79 3.64
N PRO A 3 -8.44 15.45 4.71
CA PRO A 3 -8.21 14.81 6.00
C PRO A 3 -9.49 14.35 6.72
N LYS A 4 -10.68 14.69 6.21
CA LYS A 4 -11.96 14.24 6.77
C LYS A 4 -12.33 12.82 6.33
N LEU A 5 -11.63 12.24 5.36
CA LEU A 5 -11.84 10.87 4.90
C LEU A 5 -11.02 9.86 5.72
N TYR A 6 -11.37 8.59 5.63
CA TYR A 6 -10.64 7.50 6.27
C TYR A 6 -9.53 7.01 5.34
N HIS A 7 -8.28 7.33 5.70
CA HIS A 7 -7.10 6.98 4.92
C HIS A 7 -6.41 5.72 5.45
N TYR A 8 -6.07 4.81 4.55
CA TYR A 8 -5.35 3.58 4.83
C TYR A 8 -4.10 3.52 3.98
N ALA A 9 -2.94 3.24 4.59
CA ALA A 9 -1.74 2.88 3.85
C ALA A 9 -1.62 1.34 3.83
N LEU A 10 -1.75 0.75 2.65
CA LEU A 10 -1.68 -0.69 2.45
C LEU A 10 -0.41 -1.02 1.67
N PHE A 11 0.60 -1.56 2.35
CA PHE A 11 1.84 -1.99 1.74
C PHE A 11 1.72 -3.46 1.32
N SER A 12 1.90 -3.75 0.03
CA SER A 12 1.83 -5.11 -0.51
C SER A 12 2.55 -5.20 -1.85
N ASP A 13 3.27 -6.31 -2.07
CA ASP A 13 3.79 -6.74 -3.38
C ASP A 13 2.82 -7.72 -4.08
N ASN A 14 1.77 -8.17 -3.40
CA ASN A 14 0.79 -9.10 -3.92
C ASN A 14 -0.52 -8.40 -4.30
N VAL A 15 -0.83 -8.42 -5.60
CA VAL A 15 -2.02 -7.78 -6.19
C VAL A 15 -3.32 -8.36 -5.63
N LEU A 16 -3.42 -9.70 -5.55
CA LEU A 16 -4.64 -10.36 -5.10
C LEU A 16 -4.88 -10.14 -3.61
N ALA A 17 -3.83 -10.21 -2.79
CA ALA A 17 -3.95 -9.94 -1.36
C ALA A 17 -4.42 -8.50 -1.12
N ALA A 18 -3.83 -7.52 -1.82
CA ALA A 18 -4.25 -6.12 -1.72
C ALA A 18 -5.71 -5.94 -2.14
N ALA A 19 -6.12 -6.55 -3.26
CA ALA A 19 -7.48 -6.50 -3.75
C ALA A 19 -8.49 -7.10 -2.77
N VAL A 20 -8.17 -8.24 -2.15
CA VAL A 20 -9.03 -8.87 -1.14
C VAL A 20 -9.21 -7.97 0.06
N VAL A 21 -8.13 -7.40 0.62
CA VAL A 21 -8.18 -6.50 1.77
C VAL A 21 -9.03 -5.27 1.47
N VAL A 22 -8.80 -4.63 0.32
CA VAL A 22 -9.56 -3.48 -0.13
C VAL A 22 -11.04 -3.85 -0.28
N ASN A 23 -11.34 -4.93 -0.99
CA ASN A 23 -12.72 -5.33 -1.29
C ASN A 23 -13.49 -5.74 -0.03
N SER A 24 -12.89 -6.53 0.87
CA SER A 24 -13.53 -6.92 2.14
C SER A 24 -13.82 -5.71 3.02
N THR A 25 -12.93 -4.72 3.02
CA THR A 25 -13.09 -3.50 3.82
C THR A 25 -14.21 -2.63 3.27
N ILE A 26 -14.23 -2.41 1.94
CA ILE A 26 -15.24 -1.62 1.25
C ILE A 26 -16.63 -2.26 1.37
N THR A 27 -16.74 -3.57 1.13
CA THR A 27 -18.01 -4.30 1.23
C THR A 27 -18.59 -4.31 2.64
N ARG A 28 -17.74 -4.20 3.67
CA ARG A 28 -18.18 -4.14 5.06
C ARG A 28 -18.38 -2.72 5.60
N ALA A 29 -17.87 -1.71 4.89
CA ALA A 29 -17.99 -0.32 5.32
C ALA A 29 -19.44 0.18 5.23
N LYS A 30 -19.86 0.97 6.22
CA LYS A 30 -21.17 1.61 6.21
C LYS A 30 -21.29 2.70 5.13
N ASP A 31 -20.19 3.39 4.86
CA ASP A 31 -20.12 4.45 3.86
C ASP A 31 -18.83 4.31 3.03
N PRO A 32 -18.83 3.44 2.01
CA PRO A 32 -17.67 3.16 1.17
C PRO A 32 -17.00 4.39 0.55
N SER A 33 -17.78 5.44 0.27
CA SER A 33 -17.31 6.66 -0.38
C SER A 33 -16.30 7.46 0.48
N LYS A 34 -16.31 7.23 1.80
CA LYS A 34 -15.42 7.91 2.74
C LYS A 34 -14.05 7.23 2.90
N HIS A 35 -13.80 6.12 2.23
CA HIS A 35 -12.56 5.36 2.38
C HIS A 35 -11.59 5.65 1.23
N VAL A 36 -10.33 5.90 1.58
CA VAL A 36 -9.23 6.15 0.65
C VAL A 36 -8.11 5.14 0.94
N PHE A 37 -7.81 4.29 -0.03
CA PHE A 37 -6.71 3.32 0.08
C PHE A 37 -5.50 3.83 -0.70
N HIS A 38 -4.41 4.07 0.02
CA HIS A 38 -3.07 4.28 -0.52
C HIS A 38 -2.37 2.94 -0.59
N VAL A 39 -2.50 2.26 -1.74
CA VAL A 39 -1.85 0.97 -2.00
C VAL A 39 -0.41 1.25 -2.42
N VAL A 40 0.54 0.94 -1.54
CA VAL A 40 1.96 1.17 -1.74
C VAL A 40 2.63 -0.16 -2.11
N THR A 41 3.34 -0.16 -3.23
CA THR A 41 4.01 -1.35 -3.77
C THR A 41 5.41 -1.00 -4.25
N ASP A 42 6.24 -1.99 -4.50
CA ASP A 42 7.53 -1.79 -5.18
C ASP A 42 7.37 -1.47 -6.67
N ARG A 43 8.48 -1.05 -7.29
CA ARG A 43 8.52 -0.70 -8.72
C ARG A 43 8.20 -1.88 -9.65
N LEU A 44 8.52 -3.12 -9.26
CA LEU A 44 8.28 -4.30 -10.09
C LEU A 44 6.78 -4.60 -10.22
N ASN A 45 6.05 -4.42 -9.13
CA ASN A 45 4.63 -4.75 -9.02
C ASN A 45 3.70 -3.55 -9.32
N TYR A 46 4.24 -2.32 -9.36
CA TYR A 46 3.48 -1.08 -9.55
C TYR A 46 2.53 -1.10 -10.76
N ALA A 47 3.02 -1.51 -11.93
CA ALA A 47 2.21 -1.54 -13.14
C ALA A 47 1.05 -2.54 -13.02
N ALA A 48 1.31 -3.74 -12.50
CA ALA A 48 0.29 -4.76 -12.31
C ALA A 48 -0.77 -4.33 -11.28
N MET A 49 -0.33 -3.78 -10.15
CA MET A 49 -1.23 -3.27 -9.10
C MET A 49 -2.13 -2.16 -9.64
N ARG A 50 -1.56 -1.18 -10.35
CA ARG A 50 -2.31 -0.08 -10.94
C ARG A 50 -3.32 -0.57 -11.98
N MET A 51 -2.91 -1.46 -12.88
CA MET A 51 -3.80 -2.00 -13.90
C MET A 51 -4.92 -2.86 -13.30
N TRP A 52 -4.64 -3.61 -12.24
CA TRP A 52 -5.67 -4.40 -11.55
C TRP A 52 -6.81 -3.54 -11.02
N PHE A 53 -6.50 -2.47 -10.27
CA PHE A 53 -7.51 -1.59 -9.70
C PHE A 53 -8.20 -0.69 -10.74
N LEU A 54 -7.57 -0.43 -11.89
CA LEU A 54 -8.23 0.21 -13.03
C LEU A 54 -9.21 -0.74 -13.74
N ALA A 55 -8.83 -2.00 -13.93
CA ALA A 55 -9.65 -3.00 -14.62
C ALA A 55 -10.78 -3.57 -13.72
N ASN A 56 -10.59 -3.53 -12.40
CA ASN A 56 -11.53 -4.07 -11.41
C ASN A 56 -11.94 -2.96 -10.43
N PRO A 57 -12.84 -2.04 -10.83
CA PRO A 57 -13.25 -0.94 -9.96
C PRO A 57 -13.97 -1.46 -8.71
N VAL A 58 -13.49 -1.03 -7.54
CA VAL A 58 -13.94 -1.50 -6.22
C VAL A 58 -14.89 -0.48 -5.59
N GLY A 59 -16.18 -0.63 -5.86
CA GLY A 59 -17.23 0.20 -5.24
C GLY A 59 -17.03 1.71 -5.45
N GLN A 60 -17.28 2.50 -4.40
CA GLN A 60 -17.18 3.98 -4.42
C GLN A 60 -15.95 4.50 -3.66
N ALA A 61 -15.06 3.63 -3.17
CA ALA A 61 -13.88 4.07 -2.46
C ALA A 61 -12.84 4.63 -3.42
N THR A 62 -11.99 5.52 -2.91
CA THR A 62 -10.84 6.03 -3.69
C THR A 62 -9.66 5.08 -3.54
N ILE A 63 -9.06 4.66 -4.65
CA ILE A 63 -7.86 3.84 -4.68
C ILE A 63 -6.73 4.67 -5.29
N GLN A 64 -5.62 4.81 -4.56
CA GLN A 64 -4.38 5.42 -5.03
C GLN A 64 -3.29 4.37 -4.99
N VAL A 65 -2.76 3.99 -6.15
CA VAL A 65 -1.61 3.08 -6.23
C VAL A 65 -0.33 3.92 -6.30
N GLN A 66 0.64 3.64 -5.45
CA GLN A 66 1.87 4.41 -5.30
C GLN A 66 3.10 3.47 -5.33
N ASN A 67 4.17 3.94 -5.95
CA ASN A 67 5.47 3.26 -5.90
C ASN A 67 6.27 3.76 -4.70
N VAL A 68 6.66 2.85 -3.81
CA VAL A 68 7.44 3.19 -2.60
C VAL A 68 8.77 3.87 -2.93
N GLU A 69 9.39 3.58 -4.07
CA GLU A 69 10.65 4.19 -4.49
C GLU A 69 10.53 5.69 -4.77
N GLU A 70 9.32 6.20 -5.03
CA GLU A 70 9.07 7.62 -5.26
C GLU A 70 8.99 8.43 -3.94
N PHE A 71 8.98 7.76 -2.79
CA PHE A 71 8.88 8.42 -1.49
C PHE A 71 10.25 8.92 -1.04
N THR A 72 10.54 10.18 -1.30
CA THR A 72 11.79 10.84 -0.88
C THR A 72 11.99 10.89 0.64
N TRP A 73 10.92 10.72 1.42
CA TRP A 73 10.94 10.72 2.89
C TRP A 73 10.94 9.32 3.50
N LEU A 74 10.60 8.26 2.74
CA LEU A 74 10.54 6.88 3.24
C LEU A 74 11.80 6.11 2.83
N ASN A 75 12.95 6.55 3.32
CA ASN A 75 14.25 5.91 3.11
C ASN A 75 15.01 5.73 4.43
N SER A 76 16.14 5.02 4.40
CA SER A 76 16.94 4.72 5.59
C SER A 76 17.59 5.95 6.25
N SER A 77 17.74 7.06 5.52
CA SER A 77 18.27 8.32 6.08
C SER A 77 17.24 9.02 6.97
N TYR A 78 15.94 8.80 6.72
CA TYR A 78 14.85 9.48 7.41
C TYR A 78 13.99 8.56 8.30
N SER A 79 13.90 7.26 7.98
CA SER A 79 13.10 6.26 8.70
C SER A 79 14.00 5.32 9.52
N PRO A 80 13.98 5.40 10.87
CA PRO A 80 14.77 4.52 11.74
C PRO A 80 14.47 3.03 11.52
N VAL A 81 13.21 2.69 11.24
CA VAL A 81 12.77 1.31 10.96
C VAL A 81 13.41 0.77 9.69
N LEU A 82 13.41 1.55 8.59
CA LEU A 82 14.04 1.11 7.34
C LEU A 82 15.56 0.96 7.49
N ARG A 83 16.19 1.87 8.26
CA ARG A 83 17.60 1.75 8.60
C ARG A 83 17.90 0.46 9.37
N GLN A 84 17.04 0.10 10.32
CA GLN A 84 17.19 -1.15 11.08
C GLN A 84 16.99 -2.39 10.22
N LEU A 85 15.98 -2.41 9.35
CA LEU A 85 15.72 -3.52 8.43
C LEU A 85 16.90 -3.80 7.48
N GLY A 86 17.64 -2.77 7.08
CA GLY A 86 18.85 -2.92 6.27
C GLY A 86 20.10 -3.38 7.04
N SER A 87 20.03 -3.57 8.36
CA SER A 87 21.18 -4.01 9.15
C SER A 87 21.51 -5.49 8.89
N ARG A 88 22.81 -5.84 8.88
CA ARG A 88 23.25 -7.23 8.69
C ARG A 88 22.62 -8.19 9.71
N SER A 89 22.44 -7.75 10.96
CA SER A 89 21.83 -8.56 12.02
C SER A 89 20.35 -8.87 11.74
N MET A 90 19.57 -7.90 11.25
CA MET A 90 18.17 -8.15 10.86
C MET A 90 18.09 -9.03 9.62
N ILE A 91 18.95 -8.82 8.63
CA ILE A 91 19.00 -9.64 7.42
C ILE A 91 19.31 -11.10 7.78
N ASP A 92 20.33 -11.32 8.61
CA ASP A 92 20.70 -12.66 9.08
C ASP A 92 19.59 -13.33 9.90
N TYR A 93 18.77 -12.57 10.63
CA TYR A 93 17.68 -13.11 11.43
C TYR A 93 16.47 -13.55 10.59
N TYR A 94 16.10 -12.78 9.56
CA TYR A 94 14.89 -13.03 8.77
C TYR A 94 15.09 -13.86 7.50
N PHE A 95 16.30 -13.88 6.93
CA PHE A 95 16.53 -14.39 5.57
C PHE A 95 17.69 -15.39 5.47
N LYS A 96 18.13 -15.99 6.58
CA LYS A 96 19.21 -16.98 6.62
C LYS A 96 18.72 -18.36 7.02
#